data_AF-A0A6C0LEY4-F1
#
_entry.id   AF-A0A6C0LEY4-F1
#
_cell.length_a   1.000
_cell.length_b   1.000
_cell.length_c   1.000
_cell.angle_alpha   90.00
_cell.angle_beta   90.00
_cell.angle_gamma   90.00
#
_symmetry.space_group_name_H-M   'P 1'
#
loop_
_entity.id
_entity.type
_entity.pdbx_description
1 polymer ?
#
loop_
_entity_poly.entity_id
_entity_poly.type
_entity_poly.pdbx_seq_one_letter_code
_entity_poly.pdbx_strand_id
1 'polypeptide(L)'
;MFKNKILTLSLIALFVTLVLVLIMFPLLKWWTSENFFNGSGYGLNSRFSKINTLVPLNNTSKSTDFKLFSLMSQIRFSFVKPPSNYDITGTREGIISKTGNRFKNIILFPGQSDYILRQNNTEVWPRNIQNINNSKSAVVYENNNGHFNTITTLLENLNYINGDRLNTITYDFRNINFDNVYNKFVQFLKDDTVIIAYDFGAVVANMCINKFPNNEQGDKMRSKISKLLLICPTIGGVPMTLRDYFSGNGIIDPNIIQDYHSVLLSMPNKKLYDLPVAIFNSLSYNADNINVLMEQENKPSELFLNLRKQFQESSMQNPNVQTIIIACDQFSTPVSYNFRNNLREKPETYKPQNNNQFPLTDIHNNGNFEGLQAHGDRVVPINSINKLKELWGDNCKIELIKDKDHFTILKSYELALIILSNL
;
A
#
# COMPACT_ATOMS: atom_id res chain seq x y z
N MET A 1 7.88 -18.86 78.62
CA MET A 1 8.92 -19.01 77.57
C MET A 1 8.37 -19.41 76.19
N PHE A 2 7.22 -20.09 76.08
CA PHE A 2 6.63 -20.53 74.80
C PHE A 2 5.98 -19.40 73.94
N LYS A 3 5.35 -18.38 74.56
CA LYS A 3 4.66 -17.30 73.83
C LYS A 3 5.59 -16.46 72.94
N ASN A 4 6.80 -16.14 73.41
CA ASN A 4 7.75 -15.36 72.61
C ASN A 4 8.25 -16.14 71.39
N LYS A 5 8.51 -17.44 71.52
CA LYS A 5 8.93 -18.28 70.39
C LYS A 5 7.87 -18.37 69.29
N ILE A 6 6.58 -18.46 69.67
CA ILE A 6 5.48 -18.47 68.71
C ILE A 6 5.41 -17.14 67.96
N LEU A 7 5.53 -16.01 68.68
CA LEU A 7 5.50 -14.69 68.05
C LEU A 7 6.68 -14.49 67.07
N THR A 8 7.88 -14.95 67.44
CA THR A 8 9.06 -14.86 66.55
C THR A 8 8.90 -15.76 65.32
N LEU A 9 8.38 -16.98 65.50
CA LEU A 9 8.07 -17.89 64.38
C LEU A 9 7.01 -17.31 63.44
N SER A 10 5.96 -16.68 63.98
CA SER A 10 4.93 -16.02 63.17
C SER A 10 5.47 -14.83 62.40
N LEU A 11 6.36 -14.02 62.99
CA LEU A 11 7.00 -12.88 62.31
C LEU A 11 7.96 -13.35 61.21
N ILE A 12 8.73 -14.41 61.45
CA ILE A 12 9.62 -14.99 60.43
C ILE A 12 8.79 -15.58 59.29
N ALA A 13 7.72 -16.33 59.59
CA ALA A 13 6.83 -16.87 58.57
C ALA A 13 6.18 -15.77 57.72
N LEU A 14 5.72 -14.67 58.35
CA LEU A 14 5.16 -13.51 57.64
C LEU A 14 6.20 -12.88 56.71
N PHE A 15 7.43 -12.68 57.18
CA PHE A 15 8.51 -12.08 56.40
C PHE A 15 8.89 -12.98 55.21
N VAL A 16 9.03 -14.28 55.42
CA VAL A 16 9.31 -15.24 54.34
C VAL A 16 8.18 -15.28 53.31
N THR A 17 6.92 -15.22 53.76
CA THR A 17 5.76 -15.18 52.87
C THR A 17 5.74 -13.89 52.04
N LEU A 18 6.08 -12.75 52.65
CA LEU A 18 6.14 -11.47 51.94
C LEU A 18 7.23 -11.45 50.86
N VAL A 19 8.41 -12.01 51.18
CA VAL A 19 9.52 -12.14 50.22
C VAL A 19 9.16 -13.10 49.08
N LEU A 20 8.52 -14.23 49.38
CA LEU A 20 8.03 -15.16 48.35
C LEU A 20 6.98 -14.51 47.45
N VAL A 21 6.05 -13.72 47.99
CA VAL A 21 5.08 -12.97 47.20
C VAL A 21 5.77 -11.94 46.32
N LEU A 22 6.76 -11.19 46.83
CA LEU A 22 7.50 -10.19 46.05
C LEU A 22 8.35 -10.80 44.92
N ILE A 23 8.89 -12.00 45.12
CA ILE A 23 9.65 -12.72 44.08
C ILE A 23 8.71 -13.39 43.07
N MET A 24 7.58 -13.93 43.54
CA MET A 24 6.59 -14.60 42.68
C MET A 24 5.73 -13.60 41.90
N PHE A 25 5.52 -12.38 42.38
CA PHE A 25 4.68 -11.38 41.71
C PHE A 25 5.19 -10.98 40.31
N PRO A 26 6.48 -10.71 40.07
CA PRO A 26 7.02 -10.52 38.72
C PRO A 26 6.89 -11.78 37.85
N LEU A 27 7.08 -12.97 38.41
CA LEU A 27 6.97 -14.25 37.71
C LEU A 27 5.53 -14.57 37.32
N LEU A 28 4.55 -14.32 38.21
CA LEU A 28 3.12 -14.44 37.95
C LEU A 28 2.65 -13.37 36.95
N LYS A 29 3.16 -12.14 37.04
CA LYS A 29 2.87 -11.08 36.07
C LYS A 29 3.41 -11.42 34.67
N TRP A 30 4.59 -12.05 34.60
CA TRP A 30 5.18 -12.54 33.35
C TRP A 30 4.42 -13.77 32.80
N TRP A 31 4.01 -14.70 33.66
CA TRP A 31 3.29 -15.92 33.27
C TRP A 31 1.85 -15.65 32.83
N THR A 32 1.16 -14.71 33.49
CA THR A 32 -0.18 -14.27 33.10
C THR A 32 -0.18 -13.35 31.86
N SER A 33 0.93 -12.68 31.54
CA SER A 33 1.04 -11.88 30.32
C SER A 33 1.34 -12.67 29.05
N GLU A 34 1.90 -13.88 29.16
CA GLU A 34 2.33 -14.65 27.96
C GLU A 34 1.57 -15.96 27.71
N ASN A 35 0.88 -16.56 28.69
CA ASN A 35 0.35 -17.93 28.52
C ASN A 35 -1.14 -18.19 28.82
N PHE A 36 -1.97 -17.16 29.02
CA PHE A 36 -3.42 -17.35 29.13
C PHE A 36 -4.16 -16.44 28.16
N PHE A 37 -4.28 -16.86 26.89
CA PHE A 37 -5.44 -16.66 26.00
C PHE A 37 -5.17 -17.36 24.66
N ASN A 38 -4.97 -18.69 24.70
CA ASN A 38 -5.10 -19.55 23.53
C ASN A 38 -6.25 -20.53 23.80
N GLY A 39 -7.46 -20.08 23.48
CA GLY A 39 -8.67 -20.85 23.65
C GLY A 39 -9.90 -20.05 23.25
N SER A 40 -10.41 -20.34 22.06
CA SER A 40 -11.79 -20.14 21.58
C SER A 40 -12.54 -18.84 21.92
N GLY A 41 -12.89 -18.10 20.86
CA GLY A 41 -14.18 -17.41 20.75
C GLY A 41 -14.29 -16.04 21.40
N TYR A 42 -14.45 -15.01 20.56
CA TYR A 42 -15.12 -13.74 20.86
C TYR A 42 -14.97 -13.21 22.29
N GLY A 43 -13.83 -12.60 22.57
CA GLY A 43 -13.56 -11.87 23.82
C GLY A 43 -12.74 -10.62 23.54
N LEU A 44 -13.28 -9.48 23.95
CA LEU A 44 -12.79 -8.12 23.81
C LEU A 44 -11.29 -7.97 24.17
N ASN A 45 -10.45 -7.83 23.15
CA ASN A 45 -9.06 -7.40 23.33
C ASN A 45 -9.01 -5.87 23.19
N SER A 46 -9.11 -5.12 24.29
CA SER A 46 -8.98 -3.65 24.30
C SER A 46 -7.53 -3.15 24.15
N ARG A 47 -6.69 -3.90 23.43
CA ARG A 47 -5.35 -3.48 22.97
C ARG A 47 -5.17 -3.71 21.46
N PHE A 48 -6.25 -3.58 20.69
CA PHE A 48 -6.11 -3.43 19.25
C PHE A 48 -5.41 -2.10 18.95
N SER A 49 -4.24 -2.25 18.34
CA SER A 49 -3.44 -1.27 17.64
C SER A 49 -4.24 -0.11 17.09
N LYS A 50 -3.81 1.11 17.40
CA LYS A 50 -4.14 2.31 16.62
C LYS A 50 -3.97 1.96 15.13
N ILE A 51 -5.02 2.11 14.34
CA ILE A 51 -4.93 2.02 12.89
C ILE A 51 -4.12 3.24 12.47
N ASN A 52 -2.87 3.00 12.12
CA ASN A 52 -1.96 4.01 11.61
C ASN A 52 -1.83 3.77 10.10
N THR A 53 -1.88 4.86 9.32
CA THR A 53 -2.15 4.86 7.88
C THR A 53 -0.95 4.58 6.97
N LEU A 54 0.14 4.04 7.51
CA LEU A 54 0.94 3.03 6.82
C LEU A 54 1.02 1.85 7.77
N VAL A 55 0.40 0.75 7.37
CA VAL A 55 0.30 -0.46 8.19
C VAL A 55 1.70 -1.09 8.21
N PRO A 56 2.47 -1.09 9.33
CA PRO A 56 3.46 -2.13 9.54
C PRO A 56 2.69 -3.42 9.38
N LEU A 57 3.26 -4.45 8.76
CA LEU A 57 2.64 -5.77 8.67
C LEU A 57 2.42 -6.37 10.08
N ASN A 58 1.49 -5.82 10.85
CA ASN A 58 0.78 -6.49 11.90
C ASN A 58 -0.25 -7.31 11.16
N ASN A 59 -0.20 -8.63 11.34
CA ASN A 59 -1.11 -9.64 10.81
C ASN A 59 -2.41 -9.02 10.29
N THR A 60 -2.43 -8.68 9.00
CA THR A 60 -3.60 -8.06 8.39
C THR A 60 -4.74 -9.04 8.57
N SER A 61 -5.88 -8.51 9.00
CA SER A 61 -7.13 -9.25 9.17
C SER A 61 -7.23 -10.38 8.16
N LYS A 62 -7.42 -11.61 8.66
CA LYS A 62 -7.81 -12.77 7.86
C LYS A 62 -9.22 -12.54 7.29
N SER A 63 -9.48 -11.44 6.58
CA SER A 63 -10.58 -11.40 5.64
C SER A 63 -10.19 -12.32 4.48
N THR A 64 -10.26 -13.62 4.74
CA THR A 64 -10.09 -14.65 3.74
C THR A 64 -11.28 -14.50 2.81
N ASP A 65 -11.05 -13.95 1.63
CA ASP A 65 -12.01 -14.09 0.55
C ASP A 65 -12.04 -15.57 0.15
N PHE A 66 -13.01 -16.30 0.70
CA PHE A 66 -13.15 -17.73 0.43
C PHE A 66 -13.38 -18.03 -1.05
N LYS A 67 -13.93 -17.08 -1.83
CA LYS A 67 -14.07 -17.23 -3.28
C LYS A 67 -12.71 -17.16 -3.95
N LEU A 68 -11.84 -16.24 -3.52
CA LEU A 68 -10.46 -16.18 -4.00
C LEU A 68 -9.69 -17.46 -3.67
N PHE A 69 -9.79 -17.95 -2.43
CA PHE A 69 -9.15 -19.20 -2.04
C PHE A 69 -9.65 -20.39 -2.88
N SER A 70 -10.97 -20.47 -3.09
CA SER A 70 -11.59 -21.49 -3.94
C SER A 70 -11.06 -21.43 -5.38
N LEU A 71 -10.98 -20.23 -5.97
CA LEU A 71 -10.42 -20.00 -7.30
C LEU A 71 -8.95 -20.42 -7.38
N MET A 72 -8.12 -19.99 -6.42
CA MET A 72 -6.70 -20.34 -6.38
C MET A 72 -6.50 -21.86 -6.32
N SER A 73 -7.30 -22.55 -5.50
CA SER A 73 -7.29 -24.01 -5.42
C SER A 73 -7.71 -24.65 -6.76
N GLN A 74 -8.79 -24.16 -7.37
CA GLN A 74 -9.27 -24.66 -8.66
C GLN A 74 -8.22 -24.51 -9.78
N ILE A 75 -7.54 -23.37 -9.83
CA ILE A 75 -6.46 -23.12 -10.79
C ILE A 75 -5.29 -24.07 -10.54
N ARG A 76 -4.83 -24.17 -9.28
CA ARG A 76 -3.68 -25.01 -8.92
C ARG A 76 -3.89 -26.48 -9.28
N PHE A 77 -5.08 -27.01 -9.05
CA PHE A 77 -5.44 -28.38 -9.40
C PHE A 77 -5.95 -28.53 -10.84
N SER A 78 -5.78 -27.50 -11.68
CA SER A 78 -6.16 -27.48 -13.10
C SER A 78 -7.65 -27.75 -13.38
N PHE A 79 -8.53 -27.51 -12.39
CA PHE A 79 -9.98 -27.57 -12.58
C PHE A 79 -10.51 -26.40 -13.42
N VAL A 80 -9.79 -25.28 -13.44
CA VAL A 80 -10.08 -24.09 -14.25
C VAL A 80 -8.80 -23.65 -14.95
N LYS A 81 -8.79 -23.55 -16.29
CA LYS A 81 -7.72 -22.85 -17.01
C LYS A 81 -8.18 -21.41 -17.36
N PRO A 82 -7.25 -20.46 -17.57
CA PRO A 82 -7.59 -19.13 -18.05
C PRO A 82 -8.40 -19.15 -19.36
N PRO A 83 -9.37 -18.24 -19.55
CA PRO A 83 -10.14 -18.14 -20.80
C PRO A 83 -9.27 -17.99 -22.06
N SER A 84 -8.09 -17.36 -21.94
CA SER A 84 -7.10 -17.19 -23.00
C SER A 84 -6.47 -18.50 -23.49
N ASN A 85 -6.58 -19.59 -22.73
CA ASN A 85 -6.05 -20.91 -23.06
C ASN A 85 -7.07 -21.81 -23.78
N TYR A 86 -8.23 -21.28 -24.13
CA TYR A 86 -9.30 -22.00 -24.79
C TYR A 86 -9.69 -21.32 -26.10
N ASP A 87 -9.88 -22.12 -27.16
CA ASP A 87 -10.63 -21.69 -28.33
C ASP A 87 -12.04 -22.31 -28.27
N ILE A 88 -13.05 -21.46 -28.38
CA ILE A 88 -14.44 -21.90 -28.58
C ILE A 88 -14.60 -22.13 -30.08
N THR A 89 -14.63 -23.39 -30.50
CA THR A 89 -14.58 -23.74 -31.92
C THR A 89 -15.94 -23.66 -32.61
N GLY A 90 -17.03 -23.60 -31.84
CA GLY A 90 -18.40 -23.65 -32.37
C GLY A 90 -18.74 -24.99 -33.06
N THR A 91 -17.92 -26.03 -32.91
CA THR A 91 -18.14 -27.37 -33.46
C THR A 91 -18.47 -28.40 -32.37
N ARG A 92 -18.73 -29.66 -32.75
CA ARG A 92 -19.02 -30.78 -31.81
C ARG A 92 -17.90 -31.06 -30.80
N GLU A 93 -16.69 -30.56 -31.04
CA GLU A 93 -15.54 -30.70 -30.15
C GLU A 93 -15.60 -29.72 -28.96
N GLY A 94 -16.45 -28.69 -29.01
CA GLY A 94 -16.71 -27.77 -27.90
C GLY A 94 -15.55 -26.81 -27.61
N ILE A 95 -14.96 -26.93 -26.43
CA ILE A 95 -13.85 -26.10 -25.95
C ILE A 95 -12.55 -26.91 -26.09
N ILE A 96 -11.64 -26.50 -26.96
CA ILE A 96 -10.30 -27.12 -27.11
C ILE A 96 -9.23 -26.25 -26.44
N SER A 97 -8.29 -26.88 -25.73
CA SER A 97 -7.15 -26.15 -25.16
C SER A 97 -6.15 -25.78 -26.26
N LYS A 98 -5.71 -24.53 -26.30
CA LYS A 98 -4.58 -24.14 -27.17
C LYS A 98 -3.36 -24.98 -26.82
N THR A 99 -2.80 -25.65 -27.82
CA THR A 99 -1.59 -26.48 -27.73
C THR A 99 -0.29 -25.66 -27.68
N GLY A 100 -0.36 -24.33 -27.69
CA GLY A 100 0.80 -23.45 -27.55
C GLY A 100 0.79 -22.67 -26.23
N ASN A 101 1.69 -23.00 -25.30
CA ASN A 101 1.99 -22.21 -24.10
C ASN A 101 2.64 -20.87 -24.50
N ARG A 102 1.84 -19.88 -24.93
CA ARG A 102 2.32 -18.50 -25.02
C ARG A 102 1.84 -17.73 -23.79
N PHE A 103 2.43 -18.07 -22.63
CA PHE A 103 2.26 -17.27 -21.41
C PHE A 103 2.71 -15.84 -21.69
N LYS A 104 1.89 -14.83 -21.41
CA LYS A 104 2.33 -13.43 -21.47
C LYS A 104 3.53 -13.22 -20.56
N ASN A 105 4.43 -12.30 -20.89
CA ASN A 105 5.50 -11.91 -19.95
C ASN A 105 4.91 -10.99 -18.87
N ILE A 106 5.25 -11.17 -17.60
CA ILE A 106 4.69 -10.39 -16.50
C ILE A 106 5.80 -9.61 -15.79
N ILE A 107 5.55 -8.32 -15.61
CA ILE A 107 6.39 -7.45 -14.78
C ILE A 107 5.54 -6.89 -13.64
N LEU A 108 5.98 -7.13 -12.41
CA LEU A 108 5.33 -6.71 -11.19
C LEU A 108 6.01 -5.48 -10.59
N PHE A 109 5.21 -4.47 -10.22
CA PHE A 109 5.64 -3.31 -9.46
C PHE A 109 4.85 -3.23 -8.14
N PRO A 110 5.40 -3.77 -7.03
CA PRO A 110 4.74 -3.72 -5.74
C PRO A 110 4.71 -2.29 -5.15
N GLY A 111 3.77 -2.06 -4.24
CA GLY A 111 3.70 -0.86 -3.40
C GLY A 111 4.75 -0.89 -2.29
N GLN A 112 4.93 0.23 -1.59
CA GLN A 112 6.04 0.39 -0.64
C GLN A 112 5.98 -0.62 0.52
N SER A 113 4.78 -0.95 0.99
CA SER A 113 4.55 -1.93 2.07
C SER A 113 4.85 -3.39 1.68
N ASP A 114 5.00 -3.66 0.39
CA ASP A 114 5.05 -5.02 -0.18
C ASP A 114 6.47 -5.49 -0.52
N TYR A 115 7.48 -4.80 0.02
CA TYR A 115 8.86 -5.24 0.02
C TYR A 115 9.56 -4.82 1.32
N ILE A 116 10.69 -5.46 1.59
CA ILE A 116 11.48 -5.28 2.81
C ILE A 116 12.71 -4.44 2.50
N LEU A 117 12.98 -3.43 3.33
CA LEU A 117 14.30 -2.77 3.36
C LEU A 117 15.13 -3.32 4.51
N ARG A 118 16.37 -3.72 4.21
CA ARG A 118 17.36 -4.07 5.23
C ARG A 118 18.54 -3.11 5.22
N GLN A 119 18.96 -2.72 6.42
CA GLN A 119 20.19 -1.97 6.66
C GLN A 119 21.05 -2.77 7.62
N ASN A 120 22.32 -3.02 7.26
CA ASN A 120 23.22 -3.87 8.04
C ASN A 120 22.58 -5.22 8.40
N ASN A 121 21.96 -5.87 7.40
CA ASN A 121 21.22 -7.14 7.52
C ASN A 121 19.99 -7.14 8.45
N THR A 122 19.61 -5.98 9.00
CA THR A 122 18.43 -5.84 9.86
C THR A 122 17.28 -5.24 9.08
N GLU A 123 16.10 -5.84 9.18
CA GLU A 123 14.88 -5.25 8.61
C GLU A 123 14.56 -3.92 9.30
N VAL A 124 14.46 -2.85 8.50
CA VAL A 124 14.05 -1.51 8.94
C VAL A 124 12.70 -1.10 8.36
N TRP A 125 12.20 -1.81 7.34
CA TRP A 125 10.89 -1.56 6.77
C TRP A 125 10.26 -2.90 6.34
N PRO A 126 8.95 -3.11 6.56
CA PRO A 126 7.96 -2.15 7.08
C PRO A 126 7.82 -2.10 8.62
N ARG A 127 8.43 -3.03 9.37
CA ARG A 127 8.14 -3.18 10.80
C ARG A 127 8.96 -2.29 11.74
N ASN A 128 10.19 -1.96 11.38
CA ASN A 128 11.13 -1.27 12.27
C ASN A 128 11.54 0.11 11.73
N ILE A 129 10.56 0.89 11.26
CA ILE A 129 10.80 2.20 10.62
C ILE A 129 11.57 3.16 11.52
N GLN A 130 11.38 3.09 12.83
CA GLN A 130 12.11 3.88 13.83
C GLN A 130 13.63 3.64 13.80
N ASN A 131 14.08 2.51 13.26
CA ASN A 131 15.49 2.16 13.15
C ASN A 131 16.08 2.56 11.79
N ILE A 132 15.29 3.14 10.89
CA ILE A 132 15.76 3.52 9.57
C ILE A 132 16.74 4.68 9.68
N ASN A 133 17.85 4.56 8.96
CA ASN A 133 18.87 5.60 8.90
C ASN A 133 19.06 6.05 7.46
N ASN A 134 18.74 7.32 7.18
CA ASN A 134 18.75 7.88 5.83
C ASN A 134 20.16 8.00 5.21
N SER A 135 21.21 8.00 6.03
CA SER A 135 22.60 8.03 5.53
C SER A 135 23.12 6.65 5.13
N LYS A 136 22.42 5.57 5.50
CA LYS A 136 22.84 4.20 5.19
C LYS A 136 22.15 3.67 3.93
N SER A 137 22.92 2.99 3.08
CA SER A 137 22.38 2.20 1.99
C SER A 137 21.43 1.11 2.54
N ALA A 138 20.42 0.77 1.76
CA ALA A 138 19.55 -0.36 2.04
C ALA A 138 19.60 -1.37 0.90
N VAL A 139 19.38 -2.63 1.25
CA VAL A 139 19.12 -3.70 0.29
C VAL A 139 17.62 -3.98 0.32
N VAL A 140 17.03 -4.13 -0.86
CA VAL A 140 15.60 -4.34 -1.05
C VAL A 140 15.33 -5.82 -1.33
N TYR A 141 14.35 -6.39 -0.65
CA TYR A 141 13.94 -7.80 -0.80
C TYR A 141 12.44 -7.91 -1.03
N GLU A 142 12.01 -8.93 -1.76
CA GLU A 142 10.60 -9.29 -1.86
C GLU A 142 10.03 -9.64 -0.48
N ASN A 143 8.74 -9.34 -0.28
CA ASN A 143 8.04 -9.61 0.96
C ASN A 143 6.90 -10.60 0.72
N ASN A 144 7.18 -11.88 0.95
CA ASN A 144 6.22 -12.97 0.76
C ASN A 144 5.04 -12.92 1.75
N ASN A 145 5.11 -12.06 2.77
CA ASN A 145 4.02 -11.81 3.71
C ASN A 145 3.25 -10.50 3.41
N GLY A 146 3.65 -9.78 2.35
CA GLY A 146 2.97 -8.58 1.87
C GLY A 146 1.59 -8.88 1.29
N HIS A 147 0.80 -7.82 1.11
CA HIS A 147 -0.50 -7.90 0.43
C HIS A 147 -0.34 -8.36 -1.02
N PHE A 148 0.74 -7.90 -1.68
CA PHE A 148 1.03 -8.21 -3.08
C PHE A 148 1.34 -9.69 -3.32
N ASN A 149 1.70 -10.45 -2.28
CA ASN A 149 1.95 -11.90 -2.39
C ASN A 149 0.75 -12.67 -2.95
N THR A 150 -0.48 -12.18 -2.75
CA THR A 150 -1.68 -12.78 -3.34
C THR A 150 -1.63 -12.82 -4.86
N ILE A 151 -1.09 -11.78 -5.51
CA ILE A 151 -0.89 -11.75 -6.98
C ILE A 151 0.20 -12.73 -7.37
N THR A 152 1.33 -12.75 -6.65
CA THR A 152 2.43 -13.70 -6.90
C THR A 152 1.93 -15.15 -6.82
N THR A 153 1.20 -15.51 -5.76
CA THR A 153 0.62 -16.86 -5.60
C THR A 153 -0.40 -17.20 -6.69
N LEU A 154 -1.21 -16.23 -7.16
CA LEU A 154 -2.11 -16.45 -8.30
C LEU A 154 -1.31 -16.84 -9.55
N LEU A 155 -0.24 -16.12 -9.86
CA LEU A 155 0.61 -16.35 -11.03
C LEU A 155 1.39 -17.66 -10.91
N GLU A 156 1.93 -17.98 -9.73
CA GLU A 156 2.58 -19.27 -9.45
C GLU A 156 1.62 -20.45 -9.67
N ASN A 157 0.37 -20.34 -9.22
CA ASN A 157 -0.67 -21.36 -9.48
C ASN A 157 -1.00 -21.51 -10.98
N LEU A 158 -0.75 -20.48 -11.79
CA LEU A 158 -0.84 -20.52 -13.25
C LEU A 158 0.45 -21.05 -13.93
N ASN A 159 1.42 -21.54 -13.15
CA ASN A 159 2.72 -22.03 -13.58
C ASN A 159 3.68 -20.94 -14.10
N TYR A 160 3.49 -19.69 -13.68
CA TYR A 160 4.52 -18.67 -13.88
C TYR A 160 5.73 -18.95 -12.98
N ILE A 161 6.93 -18.84 -13.56
CA ILE A 161 8.20 -19.06 -12.87
C ILE A 161 8.92 -17.72 -12.72
N ASN A 162 9.28 -17.36 -11.48
CA ASN A 162 10.04 -16.15 -11.18
C ASN A 162 11.41 -16.19 -11.88
N GLY A 163 11.80 -15.09 -12.52
CA GLY A 163 13.02 -14.94 -13.31
C GLY A 163 12.93 -15.41 -14.77
N ASP A 164 11.82 -16.03 -15.19
CA ASP A 164 11.55 -16.34 -16.60
C ASP A 164 10.53 -15.36 -17.21
N ARG A 165 9.24 -15.67 -17.08
CA ARG A 165 8.12 -14.85 -17.55
C ARG A 165 7.40 -14.12 -16.43
N LEU A 166 7.94 -14.16 -15.22
CA LEU A 166 7.47 -13.41 -14.07
C LEU A 166 8.65 -12.71 -13.44
N ASN A 167 8.64 -11.38 -13.42
CA ASN A 167 9.72 -10.58 -12.87
C ASN A 167 9.16 -9.49 -11.96
N THR A 168 9.78 -9.27 -10.81
CA THR A 168 9.41 -8.19 -9.88
C THR A 168 10.46 -7.10 -9.89
N ILE A 169 10.03 -5.84 -9.94
CA ILE A 169 10.91 -4.68 -9.84
C ILE A 169 10.68 -3.98 -8.50
N THR A 170 11.63 -4.16 -7.59
CA THR A 170 11.66 -3.47 -6.30
C THR A 170 12.66 -2.32 -6.29
N TYR A 171 12.44 -1.34 -5.43
CA TYR A 171 13.21 -0.10 -5.38
C TYR A 171 13.28 0.46 -3.94
N ASP A 172 14.36 1.18 -3.63
CA ASP A 172 14.45 1.91 -2.37
C ASP A 172 13.61 3.19 -2.48
N PHE A 173 12.44 3.22 -1.84
CA PHE A 173 11.49 4.33 -1.94
C PHE A 173 12.01 5.64 -1.33
N ARG A 174 13.09 5.58 -0.55
CA ARG A 174 13.70 6.74 0.10
C ARG A 174 14.52 7.53 -0.91
N ASN A 175 15.34 6.83 -1.68
CA ASN A 175 16.20 7.38 -2.71
C ASN A 175 16.20 6.45 -3.93
N ILE A 176 15.20 6.64 -4.79
CA ILE A 176 14.97 5.81 -5.98
C ILE A 176 16.04 6.14 -7.04
N ASN A 177 16.87 5.16 -7.38
CA ASN A 177 17.73 5.22 -8.57
C ASN A 177 16.90 4.87 -9.82
N PHE A 178 16.27 5.88 -10.41
CA PHE A 178 15.38 5.71 -11.57
C PHE A 178 16.08 5.15 -12.82
N ASP A 179 17.38 5.38 -13.00
CA ASP A 179 18.13 4.78 -14.11
C ASP A 179 18.26 3.27 -13.93
N ASN A 180 18.62 2.81 -12.73
CA ASN A 180 18.71 1.39 -12.42
C ASN A 180 17.34 0.70 -12.54
N VAL A 181 16.28 1.33 -12.01
CA VAL A 181 14.91 0.80 -12.11
C VAL A 181 14.47 0.69 -13.58
N TYR A 182 14.69 1.73 -14.38
CA TYR A 182 14.38 1.73 -15.81
C TYR A 182 15.19 0.68 -16.58
N ASN A 183 16.48 0.55 -16.31
CA ASN A 183 17.33 -0.44 -16.99
C ASN A 183 16.86 -1.88 -16.70
N LYS A 184 16.47 -2.17 -15.46
CA LYS A 184 15.85 -3.47 -15.10
C LYS A 184 14.52 -3.67 -15.82
N PHE A 185 13.68 -2.64 -15.88
CA PHE A 185 12.42 -2.69 -16.62
C PHE A 185 12.63 -3.04 -18.10
N VAL A 186 13.57 -2.37 -18.76
CA VAL A 186 13.92 -2.66 -20.16
C VAL A 186 14.48 -4.08 -20.32
N GLN A 187 15.30 -4.55 -19.38
CA GLN A 187 15.84 -5.91 -19.39
C GLN A 187 14.74 -6.98 -19.31
N PHE A 188 13.68 -6.73 -18.52
CA PHE A 188 12.55 -7.65 -18.36
C PHE A 188 11.49 -7.51 -19.44
N LEU A 189 11.53 -6.46 -20.27
CA LEU A 189 10.53 -6.17 -21.29
C LEU A 189 10.67 -7.11 -22.50
N LYS A 190 9.69 -7.99 -22.67
CA LYS A 190 9.54 -8.93 -23.80
C LYS A 190 8.26 -8.61 -24.58
N ASP A 191 8.11 -9.18 -25.77
CA ASP A 191 6.85 -9.06 -26.52
C ASP A 191 5.69 -9.65 -25.70
N ASP A 192 4.50 -9.06 -25.83
CA ASP A 192 3.29 -9.43 -25.09
C ASP A 192 3.47 -9.39 -23.56
N THR A 193 4.05 -8.29 -23.07
CA THR A 193 4.21 -8.01 -21.63
C THR A 193 2.95 -7.42 -21.02
N VAL A 194 2.50 -7.98 -19.90
CA VAL A 194 1.53 -7.36 -18.99
C VAL A 194 2.28 -6.82 -17.77
N ILE A 195 2.03 -5.55 -17.46
CA ILE A 195 2.58 -4.89 -16.28
C ILE A 195 1.47 -4.84 -15.23
N ILE A 196 1.75 -5.29 -14.01
CA ILE A 196 0.83 -5.22 -12.87
C ILE A 196 1.50 -4.39 -11.79
N ALA A 197 0.90 -3.25 -11.47
CA ALA A 197 1.46 -2.29 -10.53
C ALA A 197 0.44 -1.89 -9.47
N TYR A 198 0.86 -1.79 -8.21
CA TYR A 198 -0.02 -1.46 -7.08
C TYR A 198 0.50 -0.24 -6.32
N ASP A 199 -0.43 0.62 -5.88
CA ASP A 199 -0.14 1.79 -5.05
C ASP A 199 1.00 2.64 -5.66
N PHE A 200 2.06 2.92 -4.92
CA PHE A 200 3.20 3.71 -5.40
C PHE A 200 4.00 2.99 -6.50
N GLY A 201 3.91 1.66 -6.57
CA GLY A 201 4.46 0.89 -7.69
C GLY A 201 3.88 1.32 -9.03
N ALA A 202 2.62 1.77 -9.06
CA ALA A 202 1.99 2.33 -10.27
C ALA A 202 2.68 3.61 -10.76
N VAL A 203 3.11 4.48 -9.83
CA VAL A 203 3.86 5.70 -10.14
C VAL A 203 5.18 5.33 -10.82
N VAL A 204 5.92 4.40 -10.23
CA VAL A 204 7.22 3.96 -10.75
C VAL A 204 7.08 3.24 -12.10
N ALA A 205 6.09 2.37 -12.25
CA ALA A 205 5.80 1.68 -13.52
C ALA A 205 5.48 2.69 -14.63
N ASN A 206 4.61 3.66 -14.36
CA ASN A 206 4.23 4.67 -15.36
C ASN A 206 5.42 5.54 -15.77
N MET A 207 6.25 5.95 -14.79
CA MET A 207 7.49 6.68 -15.07
C MET A 207 8.46 5.90 -15.95
N CYS A 208 8.58 4.58 -15.75
CA CYS A 208 9.44 3.74 -16.59
C CYS A 208 8.97 3.71 -18.04
N ILE A 209 7.66 3.63 -18.28
CA ILE A 209 7.09 3.64 -19.64
C ILE A 209 7.27 5.02 -20.29
N ASN A 210 7.02 6.10 -19.55
CA ASN A 210 7.19 7.47 -20.05
C ASN A 210 8.66 7.88 -20.28
N LYS A 211 9.61 7.07 -19.81
CA LYS A 211 11.03 7.26 -20.10
C LYS A 211 11.46 6.71 -21.46
N PHE A 212 10.60 5.95 -22.14
CA PHE A 212 10.87 5.56 -23.52
C PHE A 212 10.99 6.79 -24.42
N PRO A 213 11.93 6.81 -25.38
CA PRO A 213 12.11 7.95 -26.26
C PRO A 213 10.87 8.22 -27.12
N ASN A 214 10.64 9.48 -27.48
CA ASN A 214 9.55 9.88 -28.39
C ASN A 214 9.98 9.72 -29.85
N ASN A 215 10.29 8.48 -30.24
CA ASN A 215 10.70 8.10 -31.58
C ASN A 215 10.27 6.64 -31.88
N GLU A 216 10.57 6.17 -33.09
CA GLU A 216 10.23 4.82 -33.55
C GLU A 216 10.74 3.71 -32.61
N GLN A 217 11.91 3.90 -31.99
CA GLN A 217 12.44 2.94 -31.02
C GLN A 217 11.56 2.87 -29.76
N GLY A 218 11.15 4.02 -29.23
CA GLY A 218 10.25 4.04 -28.08
C GLY A 218 8.85 3.50 -28.41
N ASP A 219 8.36 3.71 -29.62
CA ASP A 219 7.09 3.11 -30.08
C ASP A 219 7.20 1.59 -30.18
N LYS A 220 8.33 1.08 -30.67
CA LYS A 220 8.64 -0.37 -30.66
C LYS A 220 8.76 -0.93 -29.24
N MET A 221 9.20 -0.14 -28.26
CA MET A 221 9.23 -0.57 -26.86
C MET A 221 7.83 -0.57 -26.24
N ARG A 222 7.02 0.47 -26.50
CA ARG A 222 5.62 0.53 -26.05
C ARG A 222 4.78 -0.61 -26.62
N SER A 223 4.99 -0.99 -27.88
CA SER A 223 4.23 -2.07 -28.53
C SER A 223 4.47 -3.46 -27.94
N LYS A 224 5.56 -3.63 -27.16
CA LYS A 224 5.80 -4.86 -26.38
C LYS A 224 4.83 -5.00 -25.21
N ILE A 225 4.24 -3.91 -24.74
CA ILE A 225 3.32 -3.88 -23.59
C ILE A 225 1.90 -4.10 -24.10
N SER A 226 1.33 -5.27 -23.83
CA SER A 226 -0.04 -5.59 -24.22
C SER A 226 -1.08 -5.08 -23.22
N LYS A 227 -0.71 -4.94 -21.94
CA LYS A 227 -1.56 -4.33 -20.92
C LYS A 227 -0.77 -3.69 -19.79
N LEU A 228 -1.27 -2.58 -19.28
CA LEU A 228 -0.88 -1.97 -18.01
C LEU A 228 -2.06 -2.05 -17.03
N LEU A 229 -1.92 -2.83 -15.96
CA LEU A 229 -2.89 -2.94 -14.87
C LEU A 229 -2.39 -2.11 -13.69
N LEU A 230 -3.10 -1.03 -13.37
CA LEU A 230 -2.79 -0.11 -12.26
C LEU A 230 -3.81 -0.32 -11.15
N ILE A 231 -3.40 -0.90 -10.03
CA ILE A 231 -4.27 -1.22 -8.90
C ILE A 231 -4.10 -0.13 -7.83
N CYS A 232 -5.19 0.58 -7.52
CA CYS A 232 -5.20 1.70 -6.57
C CYS A 232 -4.03 2.68 -6.76
N PRO A 233 -3.79 3.21 -7.98
CA PRO A 233 -2.58 3.98 -8.26
C PRO A 233 -2.57 5.32 -7.53
N THR A 234 -1.44 5.66 -6.92
CA THR A 234 -1.19 6.99 -6.30
C THR A 234 -0.57 8.00 -7.29
N ILE A 235 -0.84 7.83 -8.59
CA ILE A 235 -0.36 8.71 -9.67
C ILE A 235 -0.93 10.12 -9.49
N GLY A 236 -0.06 11.12 -9.49
CA GLY A 236 -0.42 12.51 -9.18
C GLY A 236 -0.64 12.80 -7.69
N GLY A 237 -0.32 11.84 -6.83
CA GLY A 237 -0.26 11.97 -5.39
C GLY A 237 -1.60 11.88 -4.67
N VAL A 238 -1.54 11.86 -3.34
CA VAL A 238 -2.70 11.74 -2.44
C VAL A 238 -2.61 12.73 -1.29
N PRO A 239 -3.73 13.33 -0.84
CA PRO A 239 -3.72 14.27 0.28
C PRO A 239 -3.16 13.66 1.57
N MET A 240 -3.31 12.35 1.76
CA MET A 240 -2.76 11.62 2.91
C MET A 240 -1.26 11.84 3.10
N THR A 241 -0.51 12.04 2.01
CA THR A 241 0.92 12.31 2.05
C THR A 241 1.24 13.62 2.79
N LEU A 242 0.37 14.64 2.71
CA LEU A 242 0.56 15.89 3.46
C LEU A 242 0.42 15.66 4.97
N ARG A 243 -0.54 14.83 5.36
CA ARG A 243 -0.72 14.44 6.75
C ARG A 243 0.53 13.73 7.26
N ASP A 244 1.05 12.75 6.53
CA ASP A 244 2.24 12.02 6.94
C ASP A 244 3.50 12.91 6.96
N TYR A 245 3.63 13.82 5.99
CA TYR A 245 4.75 14.77 5.89
C TYR A 245 4.78 15.81 7.02
N PHE A 246 3.63 16.33 7.45
CA PHE A 246 3.57 17.38 8.47
C PHE A 246 3.47 16.80 9.89
N SER A 247 2.47 15.95 10.14
CA SER A 247 2.11 15.47 11.49
C SER A 247 2.45 13.99 11.75
N GLY A 248 2.65 13.20 10.70
CA GLY A 248 2.86 11.75 10.80
C GLY A 248 1.57 11.00 11.16
N ASN A 249 1.64 9.66 11.20
CA ASN A 249 0.54 8.77 11.66
C ASN A 249 0.74 8.18 13.05
N GLY A 250 1.87 8.42 13.71
CA GLY A 250 2.25 7.64 14.90
C GLY A 250 2.93 6.30 14.58
N ILE A 251 3.30 6.07 13.31
CA ILE A 251 4.29 5.05 12.89
C ILE A 251 5.40 5.74 12.14
N ILE A 252 5.00 6.57 11.19
CA ILE A 252 5.87 7.48 10.49
C ILE A 252 6.12 8.69 11.36
N ASP A 253 7.40 8.92 11.64
CA ASP A 253 7.91 10.19 12.13
C ASP A 253 8.17 11.11 10.92
N PRO A 254 7.52 12.29 10.85
CA PRO A 254 7.79 13.31 9.84
C PRO A 254 9.27 13.61 9.65
N ASN A 255 10.07 13.62 10.73
CA ASN A 255 11.48 13.97 10.67
C ASN A 255 12.32 12.94 9.90
N ILE A 256 11.81 11.72 9.74
CA ILE A 256 12.49 10.64 9.04
C ILE A 256 12.19 10.68 7.54
N ILE A 257 10.96 11.03 7.17
CA ILE A 257 10.43 10.80 5.81
C ILE A 257 10.39 12.04 4.92
N GLN A 258 10.68 13.22 5.48
CA GLN A 258 10.61 14.51 4.76
C GLN A 258 11.37 14.49 3.43
N ASP A 259 12.50 13.79 3.39
CA ASP A 259 13.37 13.73 2.21
C ASP A 259 13.19 12.45 1.36
N TYR A 260 12.12 11.68 1.56
CA TYR A 260 11.89 10.46 0.79
C TYR A 260 11.34 10.79 -0.60
N HIS A 261 11.95 10.22 -1.65
CA HIS A 261 11.47 10.35 -3.02
C HIS A 261 10.00 9.97 -3.13
N SER A 262 9.60 8.87 -2.48
CA SER A 262 8.20 8.43 -2.41
C SER A 262 7.24 9.48 -1.86
N VAL A 263 7.56 10.07 -0.71
CA VAL A 263 6.72 11.09 -0.07
C VAL A 263 6.54 12.28 -0.99
N LEU A 264 7.60 12.77 -1.65
CA LEU A 264 7.43 13.86 -2.58
C LEU A 264 6.61 13.52 -3.81
N LEU A 265 6.88 12.36 -4.40
CA LEU A 265 6.22 11.94 -5.63
C LEU A 265 4.73 11.68 -5.39
N SER A 266 4.37 11.33 -4.15
CA SER A 266 3.00 11.18 -3.70
C SER A 266 2.34 12.48 -3.23
N MET A 267 3.00 13.64 -3.30
CA MET A 267 2.34 14.92 -2.99
C MET A 267 1.24 15.24 -4.02
N PRO A 268 0.08 15.79 -3.61
CA PRO A 268 -1.00 16.14 -4.53
C PRO A 268 -0.55 17.03 -5.69
N ASN A 269 -1.03 16.72 -6.89
CA ASN A 269 -0.79 17.50 -8.11
C ASN A 269 -2.04 18.30 -8.53
N LYS A 270 -1.83 19.55 -8.93
CA LYS A 270 -2.92 20.47 -9.34
C LYS A 270 -3.80 19.97 -10.48
N LYS A 271 -3.30 19.10 -11.35
CA LYS A 271 -4.10 18.54 -12.44
C LYS A 271 -5.19 17.59 -11.93
N LEU A 272 -5.04 17.04 -10.73
CA LEU A 272 -6.00 16.12 -10.11
C LEU A 272 -6.80 16.78 -8.99
N TYR A 273 -6.24 17.78 -8.30
CA TYR A 273 -6.85 18.39 -7.13
C TYR A 273 -7.09 19.89 -7.34
N ASP A 274 -8.34 20.28 -7.61
CA ASP A 274 -8.73 21.69 -7.82
C ASP A 274 -9.07 22.40 -6.50
N LEU A 275 -9.48 21.62 -5.49
CA LEU A 275 -9.83 22.12 -4.17
C LEU A 275 -8.57 22.19 -3.27
N PRO A 276 -8.62 23.00 -2.18
CA PRO A 276 -7.56 23.01 -1.19
C PRO A 276 -7.28 21.62 -0.63
N VAL A 277 -6.00 21.23 -0.59
CA VAL A 277 -5.52 19.95 -0.05
C VAL A 277 -5.01 20.08 1.39
N ALA A 278 -4.75 21.30 1.84
CA ALA A 278 -4.46 21.61 3.24
C ALA A 278 -5.05 22.96 3.66
N ILE A 279 -5.34 23.10 4.95
CA ILE A 279 -5.72 24.36 5.60
C ILE A 279 -4.81 24.56 6.81
N PHE A 280 -4.19 25.73 6.91
CA PHE A 280 -3.31 26.10 8.03
C PHE A 280 -3.41 27.60 8.30
N ASN A 281 -3.51 27.99 9.56
CA ASN A 281 -3.80 29.34 10.04
C ASN A 281 -4.99 30.01 9.32
N SER A 282 -6.05 29.24 9.08
CA SER A 282 -7.23 29.66 8.30
C SER A 282 -6.93 30.04 6.84
N LEU A 283 -5.73 29.78 6.35
CA LEU A 283 -5.35 29.91 4.93
C LEU A 283 -5.52 28.55 4.24
N SER A 284 -6.09 28.60 3.04
CA SER A 284 -6.28 27.42 2.20
C SER A 284 -5.12 27.26 1.23
N TYR A 285 -4.54 26.05 1.22
CA TYR A 285 -3.45 25.67 0.34
C TYR A 285 -3.93 24.60 -0.64
N ASN A 286 -3.81 24.90 -1.93
CA ASN A 286 -4.06 23.96 -3.02
C ASN A 286 -2.78 23.23 -3.40
N ALA A 287 -2.89 22.25 -4.30
CA ALA A 287 -1.74 21.48 -4.76
C ALA A 287 -0.65 22.32 -5.45
N ASP A 288 -0.99 23.50 -5.96
CA ASP A 288 -0.05 24.43 -6.63
C ASP A 288 0.77 25.27 -5.64
N ASN A 289 0.18 25.71 -4.53
CA ASN A 289 0.83 26.60 -3.56
C ASN A 289 1.27 25.89 -2.27
N ILE A 290 1.03 24.58 -2.13
CA ILE A 290 1.45 23.82 -0.95
C ILE A 290 2.96 23.87 -0.69
N ASN A 291 3.76 24.12 -1.73
CA ASN A 291 5.21 24.31 -1.59
C ASN A 291 5.58 25.50 -0.74
N VAL A 292 4.79 26.57 -0.80
CA VAL A 292 5.03 27.75 0.02
C VAL A 292 4.95 27.37 1.50
N LEU A 293 3.96 26.54 1.88
CA LEU A 293 3.83 26.03 3.23
C LEU A 293 5.00 25.10 3.62
N MET A 294 5.40 24.21 2.71
CA MET A 294 6.52 23.29 2.94
C MET A 294 7.86 24.04 3.10
N GLU A 295 8.11 25.05 2.29
CA GLU A 295 9.32 25.89 2.31
C GLU A 295 9.44 26.70 3.59
N GLN A 296 8.34 27.27 4.06
CA GLN A 296 8.30 28.03 5.31
C GLN A 296 8.64 27.16 6.53
N GLU A 297 8.18 25.92 6.53
CA GLU A 297 8.15 25.09 7.74
C GLU A 297 9.28 24.05 7.79
N ASN A 298 9.58 23.40 6.67
CA ASN A 298 10.53 22.29 6.61
C ASN A 298 11.79 22.57 5.80
N LYS A 299 11.80 23.64 4.98
CA LYS A 299 12.95 24.04 4.14
C LYS A 299 13.55 22.87 3.33
N PRO A 300 12.74 22.17 2.50
CA PRO A 300 13.25 21.10 1.65
C PRO A 300 14.37 21.60 0.73
N SER A 301 15.30 20.73 0.35
CA SER A 301 16.42 21.13 -0.53
C SER A 301 15.95 21.51 -1.94
N GLU A 302 16.69 22.40 -2.62
CA GLU A 302 16.33 22.88 -3.96
C GLU A 302 16.34 21.77 -5.02
N LEU A 303 17.33 20.87 -4.96
CA LEU A 303 17.39 19.67 -5.80
C LEU A 303 16.09 18.86 -5.67
N PHE A 304 15.55 18.78 -4.47
CA PHE A 304 14.39 17.99 -4.12
C PHE A 304 13.07 18.61 -4.62
N LEU A 305 12.94 19.94 -4.56
CA LEU A 305 11.83 20.68 -5.19
C LEU A 305 11.82 20.51 -6.72
N ASN A 306 13.00 20.57 -7.34
CA ASN A 306 13.15 20.39 -8.79
C ASN A 306 12.83 18.96 -9.24
N LEU A 307 13.33 17.95 -8.51
CA LEU A 307 13.01 16.54 -8.77
C LEU A 307 11.52 16.27 -8.63
N ARG A 308 10.85 16.84 -7.62
CA ARG A 308 9.39 16.70 -7.47
C ARG A 308 8.66 17.16 -8.72
N LYS A 309 8.95 18.38 -9.20
CA LYS A 309 8.22 18.95 -10.34
C LYS A 309 8.40 18.08 -11.59
N GLN A 310 9.65 17.75 -11.93
CA GLN A 310 9.97 16.95 -13.11
C GLN A 310 9.34 15.54 -13.05
N PHE A 311 9.49 14.85 -11.93
CA PHE A 311 9.02 13.47 -11.82
C PHE A 311 7.52 13.36 -11.62
N GLN A 312 6.87 14.31 -10.92
CA GLN A 312 5.41 14.33 -10.86
C GLN A 312 4.80 14.54 -12.24
N GLU A 313 5.35 15.46 -13.04
CA GLU A 313 4.91 15.67 -14.41
C GLU A 313 5.09 14.41 -15.26
N SER A 314 6.26 13.76 -15.18
CA SER A 314 6.54 12.49 -15.88
C SER A 314 5.62 11.35 -15.42
N SER A 315 5.33 11.26 -14.13
CA SER A 315 4.45 10.23 -13.57
C SER A 315 2.99 10.37 -14.00
N MET A 316 2.58 11.56 -14.44
CA MET A 316 1.21 11.89 -14.87
C MET A 316 1.00 11.78 -16.38
N GLN A 317 2.07 11.66 -17.16
CA GLN A 317 1.97 11.53 -18.61
C GLN A 317 1.27 10.22 -18.98
N ASN A 318 0.46 10.27 -20.05
CA ASN A 318 -0.20 9.10 -20.59
C ASN A 318 0.88 8.13 -21.12
N PRO A 319 0.93 6.88 -20.65
CA PRO A 319 1.92 5.91 -21.10
C PRO A 319 1.74 5.47 -22.57
N ASN A 320 0.65 5.85 -23.23
CA ASN A 320 0.29 5.47 -24.60
C ASN A 320 0.27 3.95 -24.80
N VAL A 321 -0.12 3.21 -23.76
CA VAL A 321 -0.36 1.77 -23.77
C VAL A 321 -1.78 1.49 -23.28
N GLN A 322 -2.33 0.32 -23.64
CA GLN A 322 -3.66 -0.05 -23.18
C GLN A 322 -3.66 -0.26 -21.66
N THR A 323 -4.42 0.57 -20.95
CA THR A 323 -4.36 0.69 -19.50
C THR A 323 -5.70 0.40 -18.85
N ILE A 324 -5.67 -0.33 -17.74
CA ILE A 324 -6.81 -0.58 -16.86
C ILE A 324 -6.44 -0.07 -15.47
N ILE A 325 -7.14 0.96 -15.00
CA ILE A 325 -7.07 1.39 -13.62
C ILE A 325 -8.11 0.59 -12.83
N ILE A 326 -7.67 -0.20 -11.86
CA ILE A 326 -8.53 -0.93 -10.94
C ILE A 326 -8.61 -0.11 -9.64
N ALA A 327 -9.80 0.35 -9.29
CA ALA A 327 -10.02 1.28 -8.16
C ALA A 327 -11.25 0.90 -7.33
N CYS A 328 -11.41 1.58 -6.19
CA CYS A 328 -12.59 1.48 -5.33
C CYS A 328 -13.13 2.89 -5.02
N ASP A 329 -14.43 3.03 -4.78
CA ASP A 329 -15.10 4.32 -4.61
C ASP A 329 -16.04 4.41 -3.38
N GLN A 330 -16.15 3.34 -2.61
CA GLN A 330 -17.19 3.25 -1.58
C GLN A 330 -16.77 3.78 -0.20
N PHE A 331 -15.50 4.10 0.02
CA PHE A 331 -15.00 4.46 1.35
C PHE A 331 -14.71 5.95 1.49
N SER A 332 -14.95 6.47 2.71
CA SER A 332 -14.53 7.81 3.11
C SER A 332 -13.02 7.95 2.96
N THR A 333 -12.62 8.91 2.13
CA THR A 333 -11.23 9.11 1.72
C THR A 333 -10.85 10.58 1.87
N PRO A 334 -9.73 10.91 2.53
CA PRO A 334 -9.35 12.29 2.78
C PRO A 334 -8.99 13.02 1.47
N VAL A 335 -9.63 14.18 1.27
CA VAL A 335 -9.32 15.10 0.16
C VAL A 335 -8.57 16.36 0.61
N SER A 336 -8.63 16.68 1.91
CA SER A 336 -7.99 17.85 2.49
C SER A 336 -7.77 17.69 3.99
N TYR A 337 -6.69 18.27 4.53
CA TYR A 337 -6.42 18.26 5.97
C TYR A 337 -6.36 19.67 6.55
N ASN A 338 -7.10 19.91 7.63
CA ASN A 338 -7.00 21.15 8.39
C ASN A 338 -6.09 20.95 9.60
N PHE A 339 -4.95 21.64 9.61
CA PHE A 339 -3.95 21.59 10.67
C PHE A 339 -4.13 22.70 11.71
N ARG A 340 -5.25 23.44 11.66
CA ARG A 340 -5.51 24.61 12.52
C ARG A 340 -4.32 25.57 12.47
N ASN A 341 -3.56 25.66 13.55
CA ASN A 341 -2.38 26.48 13.72
C ASN A 341 -1.12 25.67 14.11
N ASN A 342 -1.16 24.34 14.01
CA ASN A 342 0.00 23.49 14.30
C ASN A 342 0.11 22.29 13.34
N LEU A 343 1.08 22.35 12.42
CA LEU A 343 1.34 21.28 11.45
C LEU A 343 1.86 19.98 12.07
N ARG A 344 2.40 20.02 13.29
CA ARG A 344 2.93 18.83 13.98
C ARG A 344 1.85 18.09 14.78
N GLU A 345 0.67 18.68 14.91
CA GLU A 345 -0.47 18.05 15.57
C GLU A 345 -1.35 17.30 14.58
N LYS A 346 -2.19 16.41 15.12
CA LYS A 346 -3.19 15.72 14.32
C LYS A 346 -4.14 16.72 13.67
N PRO A 347 -4.49 16.53 12.38
CA PRO A 347 -5.49 17.34 11.72
C PRO A 347 -6.85 17.29 12.42
N GLU A 348 -7.69 18.27 12.12
CA GLU A 348 -9.09 18.29 12.54
C GLU A 348 -9.85 17.05 12.05
N THR A 349 -10.82 16.64 12.86
CA THR A 349 -11.73 15.55 12.51
C THR A 349 -13.12 16.07 12.22
N TYR A 350 -13.76 15.50 11.21
CA TYR A 350 -15.08 15.91 10.73
C TYR A 350 -16.02 14.72 10.69
N LYS A 351 -17.32 14.97 10.92
CA LYS A 351 -18.36 13.99 10.59
C LYS A 351 -18.47 13.84 9.08
N PRO A 352 -18.76 12.64 8.57
CA PRO A 352 -19.04 12.46 7.16
C PRO A 352 -20.25 13.31 6.75
N GLN A 353 -20.19 13.95 5.58
CA GLN A 353 -21.22 14.89 5.12
C GLN A 353 -22.60 14.24 4.90
N ASN A 354 -22.71 12.90 4.84
CA ASN A 354 -23.97 12.17 4.74
C ASN A 354 -23.94 10.86 5.57
N ASN A 355 -24.57 10.85 6.75
CA ASN A 355 -24.63 9.67 7.64
C ASN A 355 -25.26 8.39 7.02
N ASN A 356 -25.91 8.48 5.86
CA ASN A 356 -26.70 7.39 5.26
C ASN A 356 -26.09 6.73 4.00
N GLN A 357 -24.94 7.18 3.50
CA GLN A 357 -24.36 6.68 2.23
C GLN A 357 -22.93 6.14 2.32
N PHE A 358 -22.25 6.27 3.46
CA PHE A 358 -20.89 5.74 3.64
C PHE A 358 -20.93 4.47 4.51
N PRO A 359 -20.32 3.35 4.08
CA PRO A 359 -20.18 2.19 4.93
C PRO A 359 -19.25 2.55 6.11
N LEU A 360 -19.88 2.55 7.28
CA LEU A 360 -19.33 2.39 8.63
C LEU A 360 -18.51 3.55 9.18
N THR A 361 -19.14 4.23 10.14
CA THR A 361 -18.57 5.03 11.22
C THR A 361 -17.17 4.55 11.62
N ASP A 362 -16.21 5.46 11.71
CA ASP A 362 -15.02 5.22 12.52
C ASP A 362 -15.45 5.12 13.99
N ILE A 363 -15.80 3.91 14.44
CA ILE A 363 -16.29 3.63 15.80
C ILE A 363 -15.26 4.09 16.84
N HIS A 364 -13.98 4.13 16.47
CA HIS A 364 -12.90 4.56 17.36
C HIS A 364 -12.81 6.07 17.53
N ASN A 365 -13.34 6.84 16.58
CA ASN A 365 -13.34 8.31 16.60
C ASN A 365 -14.76 8.89 16.68
N ASN A 366 -15.70 8.18 17.32
CA ASN A 366 -17.10 8.60 17.45
C ASN A 366 -17.77 8.95 16.09
N GLY A 367 -17.36 8.26 15.02
CA GLY A 367 -17.84 8.50 13.65
C GLY A 367 -17.21 9.70 12.94
N ASN A 368 -16.16 10.32 13.49
CA ASN A 368 -15.41 11.38 12.82
C ASN A 368 -14.19 10.83 12.07
N PHE A 369 -13.77 11.52 11.01
CA PHE A 369 -12.60 11.18 10.19
C PHE A 369 -11.60 12.35 10.17
N GLU A 370 -10.28 12.06 10.18
CA GLU A 370 -9.24 13.08 10.01
C GLU A 370 -9.31 13.69 8.60
N GLY A 371 -9.49 15.01 8.52
CA GLY A 371 -9.60 15.75 7.26
C GLY A 371 -11.00 15.71 6.62
N LEU A 372 -11.20 16.55 5.61
CA LEU A 372 -12.41 16.55 4.79
C LEU A 372 -12.42 15.31 3.89
N GLN A 373 -13.57 14.64 3.80
CA GLN A 373 -13.70 13.34 3.13
C GLN A 373 -14.47 13.44 1.81
N ALA A 374 -14.14 12.54 0.87
CA ALA A 374 -14.92 12.22 -0.31
C ALA A 374 -14.95 10.70 -0.54
N HIS A 375 -15.62 10.26 -1.61
CA HIS A 375 -15.60 8.86 -2.07
C HIS A 375 -14.21 8.43 -2.58
N GLY A 376 -13.83 7.18 -2.33
CA GLY A 376 -12.55 6.61 -2.73
C GLY A 376 -12.27 5.26 -2.05
N ASP A 377 -11.00 4.94 -1.88
CA ASP A 377 -10.53 3.66 -1.33
C ASP A 377 -9.89 3.76 0.07
N ARG A 378 -10.13 4.87 0.79
CA ARG A 378 -9.49 5.33 2.05
C ARG A 378 -8.15 6.04 1.87
N VAL A 379 -7.50 5.93 0.71
CA VAL A 379 -6.20 6.57 0.43
C VAL A 379 -6.30 7.51 -0.78
N VAL A 380 -6.84 6.99 -1.88
CA VAL A 380 -6.97 7.64 -3.18
C VAL A 380 -8.43 8.03 -3.41
N PRO A 381 -8.75 9.33 -3.50
CA PRO A 381 -10.10 9.78 -3.82
C PRO A 381 -10.50 9.36 -5.24
N ILE A 382 -11.73 8.88 -5.45
CA ILE A 382 -12.15 8.41 -6.79
C ILE A 382 -12.12 9.52 -7.85
N ASN A 383 -12.33 10.78 -7.43
CA ASN A 383 -12.28 11.93 -8.32
C ASN A 383 -10.89 12.12 -8.95
N SER A 384 -9.80 11.78 -8.25
CA SER A 384 -8.46 11.89 -8.84
C SER A 384 -8.23 10.81 -9.91
N ILE A 385 -8.77 9.61 -9.71
CA ILE A 385 -8.76 8.54 -10.73
C ILE A 385 -9.58 8.91 -11.97
N ASN A 386 -10.78 9.49 -11.78
CA ASN A 386 -11.61 9.93 -12.90
C ASN A 386 -10.92 11.01 -13.74
N LYS A 387 -10.31 12.01 -13.09
CA LYS A 387 -9.50 13.03 -13.77
C LYS A 387 -8.28 12.46 -14.47
N LEU A 388 -7.60 11.47 -13.87
CA LEU A 388 -6.47 10.81 -14.52
C LEU A 388 -6.92 10.11 -15.81
N LYS A 389 -8.07 9.41 -15.78
CA LYS A 389 -8.68 8.81 -16.96
C LYS A 389 -9.06 9.86 -18.01
N GLU A 390 -9.63 11.00 -17.61
CA GLU A 390 -9.92 12.11 -18.53
C GLU A 390 -8.65 12.65 -19.21
N LEU A 391 -7.55 12.79 -18.46
CA LEU A 391 -6.26 13.23 -18.98
C LEU A 391 -5.62 12.22 -19.94
N TRP A 392 -5.87 10.93 -19.74
CA TRP A 392 -5.31 9.86 -20.57
C TRP A 392 -6.22 9.48 -21.75
N GLY A 393 -7.53 9.70 -21.67
CA GLY A 393 -8.46 9.41 -22.75
C GLY A 393 -8.68 7.92 -22.97
N ASP A 394 -8.97 7.53 -24.22
CA ASP A 394 -9.62 6.25 -24.54
C ASP A 394 -8.75 5.01 -24.35
N ASN A 395 -7.43 5.16 -24.29
CA ASN A 395 -6.54 4.03 -23.99
C ASN A 395 -6.55 3.63 -22.50
N CYS A 396 -7.26 4.38 -21.66
CA CYS A 396 -7.42 4.13 -20.24
C CYS A 396 -8.88 3.82 -19.88
N LYS A 397 -9.11 2.65 -19.26
CA LYS A 397 -10.41 2.31 -18.65
C LYS A 397 -10.31 2.17 -17.15
N ILE A 398 -11.43 2.36 -16.45
CA ILE A 398 -11.54 2.15 -15.00
C ILE A 398 -12.41 0.91 -14.76
N GLU A 399 -11.93 0.01 -13.90
CA GLU A 399 -12.69 -1.11 -13.34
C GLU A 399 -12.87 -0.86 -11.84
N LEU A 400 -14.13 -0.81 -11.38
CA LEU A 400 -14.44 -0.56 -9.97
C LEU A 400 -14.70 -1.87 -9.23
N ILE A 401 -13.92 -2.12 -8.17
CA ILE A 401 -14.17 -3.22 -7.24
C ILE A 401 -14.93 -2.67 -6.03
N LYS A 402 -16.08 -3.27 -5.76
CA LYS A 402 -16.92 -2.91 -4.62
C LYS A 402 -16.53 -3.71 -3.37
N ASP A 403 -16.88 -3.15 -2.21
CA ASP A 403 -16.73 -3.72 -0.88
C ASP A 403 -15.27 -4.08 -0.55
N LYS A 404 -14.32 -3.33 -1.14
CA LYS A 404 -12.88 -3.40 -0.92
C LYS A 404 -12.31 -2.00 -0.83
N ASP A 405 -11.32 -1.83 0.03
CA ASP A 405 -10.53 -0.60 0.15
C ASP A 405 -9.10 -0.82 -0.36
N HIS A 406 -8.29 0.22 -0.29
CA HIS A 406 -6.90 0.23 -0.76
C HIS A 406 -6.11 -0.98 -0.26
N PHE A 407 -6.30 -1.38 1.00
CA PHE A 407 -5.50 -2.40 1.67
C PHE A 407 -6.03 -3.82 1.46
N THR A 408 -7.30 -3.97 1.12
CA THR A 408 -7.98 -5.27 0.97
C THR A 408 -8.18 -5.68 -0.48
N ILE A 409 -8.07 -4.75 -1.45
CA ILE A 409 -8.29 -5.02 -2.87
C ILE A 409 -7.40 -6.14 -3.42
N LEU A 410 -6.15 -6.22 -2.97
CA LEU A 410 -5.19 -7.24 -3.41
C LEU A 410 -5.59 -8.66 -3.02
N LYS A 411 -6.49 -8.80 -2.03
CA LYS A 411 -7.02 -10.08 -1.53
C LYS A 411 -8.44 -10.36 -2.04
N SER A 412 -8.88 -9.68 -3.10
CA SER A 412 -10.22 -9.86 -3.66
C SER A 412 -10.26 -10.89 -4.80
N TYR A 413 -11.34 -11.65 -4.83
CA TYR A 413 -11.68 -12.53 -5.93
C TYR A 413 -11.84 -11.78 -7.26
N GLU A 414 -12.47 -10.61 -7.22
CA GLU A 414 -12.74 -9.76 -8.38
C GLU A 414 -11.43 -9.31 -9.05
N LEU A 415 -10.43 -8.88 -8.28
CA LEU A 415 -9.12 -8.52 -8.82
C LEU A 415 -8.45 -9.71 -9.52
N ALA A 416 -8.53 -10.90 -8.91
CA ALA A 416 -7.96 -12.10 -9.53
C ALA A 416 -8.61 -12.42 -10.88
N LEU A 417 -9.93 -12.25 -11.01
CA LEU A 417 -10.62 -12.40 -12.29
C LEU A 417 -10.17 -11.35 -13.32
N ILE A 418 -10.01 -10.10 -12.92
CA ILE A 418 -9.52 -9.04 -13.81
C ILE A 418 -8.12 -9.40 -14.31
N ILE A 419 -7.21 -9.80 -13.43
CA ILE A 419 -5.86 -10.24 -13.81
C ILE A 419 -5.96 -11.40 -14.81
N LEU A 420 -6.68 -12.48 -14.48
CA LEU A 420 -6.82 -13.67 -15.33
C LEU A 420 -7.39 -13.36 -16.72
N SER A 421 -8.30 -12.39 -16.84
CA SER A 421 -8.87 -11.98 -18.13
C SER A 421 -7.89 -11.22 -19.03
N ASN A 422 -6.78 -10.75 -18.48
CA ASN A 422 -5.74 -9.99 -19.20
C ASN A 422 -4.43 -10.76 -19.38
N LEU A 423 -4.34 -11.98 -18.82
CA LEU A 423 -3.27 -12.97 -19.07
C LEU A 423 -3.63 -13.83 -20.28
#